data_AF-A0A257IQR1-F1
#
_entry.id   AF-A0A257IQR1-F1
#
_cell.length_a   1.000
_cell.length_b   1.000
_cell.length_c   1.000
_cell.angle_alpha   90.00
_cell.angle_beta   90.00
_cell.angle_gamma   90.00
#
_symmetry.space_group_name_H-M   'P 1'
#
loop_
_entity.id
_entity.type
_entity.pdbx_description
1 polymer ?
#
loop_
_entity_poly.entity_id
_entity_poly.type
_entity_poly.pdbx_seq_one_letter_code
_entity_poly.pdbx_strand_id
1 'polypeptide(L)'
;MAWVFFRAESVSHAFSYISEIFSSSLFTIPKFEGQNKAFLTLVLVLGFMLVEWFGREQQFALQKFGNKWKPAIRYMFYYILIAIIFLFGGSQQEFIYFQF
;
A
#
# COMPACT_ATOMS: atom_id res chain seq x y z
N MET A 1 0.37 21.77 -13.68
CA MET A 1 0.35 22.82 -12.63
C MET A 1 -0.06 24.19 -13.16
N ALA A 2 0.25 24.54 -14.42
CA ALA A 2 -0.15 25.83 -15.01
C ALA A 2 -1.68 26.07 -15.12
N TRP A 3 -2.51 25.02 -15.14
CA TRP A 3 -3.98 25.15 -15.21
C TRP A 3 -4.56 25.89 -13.99
N VAL A 4 -3.93 25.81 -12.81
CA VAL A 4 -4.44 26.46 -11.59
C VAL A 4 -4.55 27.98 -11.77
N PHE A 5 -3.68 28.61 -12.56
CA PHE A 5 -3.72 30.05 -12.87
C PHE A 5 -4.90 30.46 -13.74
N PHE A 6 -5.45 29.54 -14.54
CA PHE A 6 -6.60 29.82 -15.42
C PHE A 6 -7.96 29.60 -14.73
N ARG A 7 -7.97 28.96 -13.56
CA ARG A 7 -9.19 28.61 -12.82
C ARG A 7 -9.32 29.35 -11.48
N ALA A 8 -8.28 30.06 -11.05
CA ALA A 8 -8.27 30.83 -9.80
C ALA A 8 -8.78 32.26 -10.02
N GLU A 9 -9.51 32.80 -9.03
CA GLU A 9 -10.06 34.16 -9.09
C GLU A 9 -9.00 35.27 -9.14
N SER A 10 -7.77 34.99 -8.68
CA SER A 10 -6.64 35.90 -8.79
C SER A 10 -5.30 35.17 -8.79
N VAL A 11 -4.25 35.87 -9.22
CA VAL A 11 -2.86 35.36 -9.17
C VAL A 11 -2.44 35.04 -7.72
N SER A 12 -2.86 35.86 -6.75
CA SER A 12 -2.62 35.61 -5.33
C SER A 12 -3.30 34.31 -4.85
N HIS A 13 -4.52 34.06 -5.33
CA HIS A 13 -5.25 32.84 -5.01
C HIS A 13 -4.60 31.59 -5.62
N ALA A 14 -4.08 31.68 -6.85
CA ALA A 14 -3.32 30.60 -7.48
C ALA A 14 -2.03 30.27 -6.71
N PHE A 15 -1.29 31.28 -6.25
CA PHE A 15 -0.10 31.07 -5.42
C PHE A 15 -0.44 30.46 -4.06
N SER A 16 -1.54 30.85 -3.43
CA SER A 16 -2.01 30.23 -2.18
C SER A 16 -2.22 28.73 -2.35
N TYR A 17 -2.92 28.29 -3.40
CA TYR A 17 -3.10 26.86 -3.69
C TYR A 17 -1.78 26.12 -3.90
N ILE A 18 -0.85 26.71 -4.66
CA ILE A 18 0.45 26.08 -4.88
C ILE A 18 1.22 25.97 -3.56
N SER A 19 1.20 27.00 -2.71
CA SER A 19 1.86 26.96 -1.40
C SER A 19 1.23 25.93 -0.45
N GLU A 20 -0.08 25.71 -0.53
CA GLU A 20 -0.80 24.72 0.28
C GLU A 20 -0.47 23.29 -0.12
N ILE A 21 -0.27 23.03 -1.42
CA ILE A 21 0.23 21.74 -1.94
C ILE A 21 1.65 21.45 -1.45
N PHE A 22 2.47 22.44 -1.14
CA PHE A 22 3.78 22.24 -0.51
C PHE A 22 3.77 22.48 1.00
N SER A 23 2.57 22.56 1.61
CA SER A 23 2.46 22.78 3.04
C SER A 23 2.95 21.58 3.85
N SER A 24 3.44 21.87 5.05
CA SER A 24 3.87 20.84 6.01
C SER A 24 2.75 19.88 6.41
N SER A 25 1.48 20.22 6.16
CA SER A 25 0.33 19.36 6.45
C SER A 25 0.37 18.02 5.69
N LEU A 26 0.99 17.96 4.50
CA LEU A 26 1.18 16.71 3.75
C LEU A 26 2.09 15.71 4.44
N PHE A 27 2.99 16.19 5.31
CA PHE A 27 3.89 15.34 6.09
C PHE A 27 3.33 15.06 7.49
N THR A 28 2.17 15.61 7.83
CA THR A 28 1.48 15.28 9.08
C THR A 28 0.62 14.04 8.88
N ILE A 29 0.69 13.12 9.86
CA ILE A 29 -0.12 11.90 9.82
C ILE A 29 -1.57 12.30 10.11
N PRO A 30 -2.52 12.10 9.17
CA PRO A 30 -3.91 12.46 9.39
C PRO A 30 -4.50 11.56 10.47
N LYS A 31 -5.20 12.16 11.45
CA LYS A 31 -5.94 11.44 12.48
C LYS A 31 -7.36 11.19 11.98
N PHE A 32 -7.67 9.95 11.65
CA PHE A 32 -8.99 9.55 11.17
C PHE A 32 -9.36 8.15 11.70
N GLU A 33 -10.64 7.83 11.66
CA GLU A 33 -11.13 6.52 12.08
C GLU A 33 -10.61 5.43 11.15
N GLY A 34 -9.88 4.45 11.69
CA GLY A 34 -9.22 3.41 10.88
C GLY A 34 -7.78 3.72 10.47
N GLN A 35 -7.15 4.78 10.99
CA GLN A 35 -5.73 5.09 10.75
C GLN A 35 -4.79 3.90 11.00
N ASN A 36 -5.03 3.10 12.05
CA ASN A 36 -4.24 1.90 12.34
C ASN A 36 -4.36 0.83 11.24
N LYS A 37 -5.57 0.65 10.68
CA LYS A 37 -5.80 -0.29 9.58
C LYS A 37 -5.12 0.20 8.31
N ALA A 38 -5.24 1.49 8.00
CA ALA A 38 -4.58 2.09 6.84
C ALA A 38 -3.05 1.97 6.93
N PHE A 39 -2.47 2.24 8.10
CA PHE A 39 -1.04 2.05 8.32
C PHE A 39 -0.62 0.59 8.12
N LEU A 40 -1.36 -0.36 8.69
CA LEU A 40 -1.09 -1.79 8.52
C LEU A 40 -1.18 -2.22 7.05
N THR A 41 -2.20 -1.76 6.32
CA THR A 41 -2.34 -2.01 4.87
C THR A 41 -1.15 -1.45 4.09
N LEU A 42 -0.71 -0.24 4.42
CA LEU A 42 0.44 0.38 3.76
C LEU A 42 1.72 -0.42 4.01
N VAL A 43 1.94 -0.89 5.24
CA VAL A 43 3.08 -1.78 5.56
C VAL A 43 3.01 -3.09 4.77
N LEU A 44 1.83 -3.72 4.69
CA LEU A 44 1.65 -4.95 3.91
C LEU A 44 1.92 -4.72 2.41
N VAL A 45 1.40 -3.64 1.84
CA VAL A 45 1.63 -3.28 0.44
C VAL A 45 3.10 -3.05 0.17
N LEU A 46 3.80 -2.30 1.02
CA LEU A 46 5.25 -2.11 0.89
C LEU A 46 5.99 -3.44 0.97
N GLY A 47 5.61 -4.31 1.91
CA GLY A 47 6.17 -5.65 2.05
C GLY A 47 6.01 -6.49 0.76
N PHE A 48 4.80 -6.53 0.19
CA PHE A 48 4.55 -7.25 -1.07
C PHE A 48 5.27 -6.62 -2.26
N MET A 49 5.32 -5.29 -2.34
CA MET A 49 6.07 -4.57 -3.39
C MET A 49 7.56 -4.91 -3.35
N LEU A 50 8.16 -5.04 -2.16
CA LEU A 50 9.55 -5.47 -2.03
C LEU A 50 9.74 -6.91 -2.52
N VAL A 51 8.84 -7.82 -2.13
CA VAL A 51 8.89 -9.23 -2.57
C VAL A 51 8.75 -9.32 -4.10
N GLU A 52 7.80 -8.62 -4.69
CA GLU A 52 7.63 -8.49 -6.15
C GLU A 52 8.88 -7.92 -6.83
N TRP A 53 9.46 -6.86 -6.27
CA TRP A 53 10.65 -6.24 -6.83
C TRP A 53 11.86 -7.19 -6.86
N PHE A 54 12.05 -7.99 -5.80
CA PHE A 54 13.09 -9.03 -5.77
C PHE A 54 12.78 -10.21 -6.72
N GLY A 55 11.51 -10.46 -6.99
CA GLY A 55 11.03 -11.53 -7.85
C GLY A 55 10.79 -11.14 -9.31
N ARG A 56 11.04 -9.88 -9.71
CA ARG A 56 10.65 -9.29 -11.02
C ARG A 56 11.10 -10.04 -12.28
N GLU A 57 12.15 -10.85 -12.16
CA GLU A 57 12.72 -11.64 -13.27
C GLU A 57 12.09 -13.03 -13.37
N GLN A 58 11.20 -13.39 -12.45
CA GLN A 58 10.54 -14.68 -12.36
C GLN A 58 9.06 -14.52 -12.68
N GLN A 59 8.42 -15.61 -13.09
CA GLN A 59 6.99 -15.60 -13.40
C GLN A 59 6.13 -15.35 -12.14
N PHE A 60 6.63 -15.78 -10.97
CA PHE A 60 6.00 -15.55 -9.68
C PHE A 60 7.00 -14.98 -8.68
N ALA A 61 6.60 -13.96 -7.91
CA ALA A 61 7.50 -13.27 -6.98
C ALA A 61 8.17 -14.19 -5.96
N LEU A 62 7.44 -15.19 -5.48
CA LEU A 62 7.94 -16.16 -4.49
C LEU A 62 8.74 -17.33 -5.10
N GLN A 63 8.80 -17.47 -6.43
CA GLN A 63 9.34 -18.66 -7.11
C GLN A 63 10.78 -18.99 -6.69
N LYS A 64 11.64 -17.98 -6.59
CA LYS A 64 13.04 -18.12 -6.13
C LYS A 64 13.31 -17.38 -4.83
N PHE A 65 12.28 -16.80 -4.21
CA PHE A 65 12.41 -16.02 -3.00
C PHE A 65 12.86 -16.92 -1.84
N GLY A 66 13.95 -16.56 -1.18
CA GLY A 66 14.51 -17.33 -0.07
C GLY A 66 15.17 -18.66 -0.44
N ASN A 67 15.44 -18.95 -1.72
CA ASN A 67 16.07 -20.21 -2.11
C ASN A 67 17.52 -20.37 -1.62
N LYS A 68 18.20 -19.24 -1.33
CA LYS A 68 19.54 -19.19 -0.72
C LYS A 68 19.51 -19.11 0.80
N TRP A 69 18.34 -19.05 1.43
CA TRP A 69 18.22 -18.88 2.88
C TRP A 69 18.46 -20.20 3.62
N LYS A 70 18.86 -20.10 4.89
CA LYS A 70 18.91 -21.27 5.78
C LYS A 70 17.50 -21.87 5.90
N PRO A 71 17.37 -23.21 6.00
CA PRO A 71 16.07 -23.89 6.06
C PRO A 71 15.12 -23.30 7.12
N ALA A 72 15.64 -23.03 8.33
CA ALA A 72 14.86 -22.46 9.42
C ALA A 72 14.23 -21.09 9.07
N ILE A 73 14.99 -20.20 8.41
CA ILE A 73 14.51 -18.86 8.02
C ILE A 73 13.42 -18.99 6.95
N ARG A 74 13.61 -19.91 6.00
CA ARG A 74 12.64 -20.19 4.95
C ARG A 74 11.31 -20.70 5.53
N TYR A 75 11.35 -21.63 6.47
CA TYR A 75 10.13 -22.10 7.14
C TYR A 75 9.47 -21.01 7.97
N MET A 76 10.25 -20.22 8.72
CA MET A 76 9.72 -19.08 9.48
C MET A 76 8.95 -18.11 8.56
N PHE A 77 9.50 -17.79 7.40
CA PHE A 77 8.84 -16.94 6.41
C PHE A 77 7.52 -17.55 5.90
N TYR A 78 7.49 -18.85 5.61
CA TYR A 78 6.26 -19.53 5.20
C TYR A 78 5.20 -19.53 6.31
N TYR A 79 5.59 -19.75 7.57
CA TYR A 79 4.66 -19.64 8.69
C TYR A 79 4.12 -18.22 8.88
N ILE A 80 4.95 -17.20 8.67
CA ILE A 80 4.50 -15.79 8.70
C ILE A 80 3.48 -15.53 7.58
N LEU A 81 3.74 -15.98 6.35
CA LEU A 81 2.79 -15.83 5.23
C LEU A 81 1.46 -16.52 5.54
N ILE A 82 1.51 -17.75 6.06
CA ILE A 82 0.31 -18.49 6.47
C ILE A 82 -0.45 -17.73 7.55
N ALA A 83 0.24 -17.21 8.57
CA ALA A 83 -0.38 -16.42 9.63
C ALA A 83 -1.05 -15.15 9.08
N ILE A 84 -0.40 -14.43 8.15
CA ILE A 84 -0.98 -13.27 7.47
C ILE A 84 -2.26 -13.66 6.73
N ILE A 85 -2.24 -14.77 5.98
CA ILE A 85 -3.43 -15.25 5.26
C ILE A 85 -4.58 -15.58 6.21
N PHE A 86 -4.31 -16.21 7.35
CA PHE A 86 -5.35 -16.53 8.34
C PHE A 86 -5.87 -15.30 9.08
N LEU A 87 -4.99 -14.35 9.44
CA LEU A 87 -5.35 -13.15 10.19
C LEU A 87 -6.11 -12.12 9.33
N PHE A 88 -5.79 -12.04 8.03
CA PHE A 88 -6.39 -11.08 7.09
C PHE A 88 -7.30 -11.74 6.05
N GLY A 89 -7.49 -13.06 6.12
CA GLY A 89 -8.43 -13.79 5.27
C GLY A 89 -9.87 -13.43 5.62
N GLY A 90 -10.52 -12.68 4.73
CA GLY A 90 -11.95 -12.36 4.86
C GLY A 90 -12.85 -13.54 4.50
N SER A 91 -14.09 -13.51 4.97
CA SER A 91 -15.15 -14.39 4.45
C SER A 91 -15.29 -14.16 2.94
N GLN A 92 -15.56 -15.22 2.16
CA GLN A 92 -15.91 -15.10 0.75
C GLN A 92 -16.90 -13.96 0.59
N GLN A 93 -16.49 -12.90 -0.11
CA GLN A 93 -17.44 -11.94 -0.62
C GLN A 93 -18.30 -12.72 -1.60
N GLU A 94 -19.53 -13.04 -1.21
CA GLU A 94 -20.50 -13.60 -2.16
C GLU A 94 -20.51 -12.65 -3.35
N PHE A 95 -20.03 -13.13 -4.49
CA PHE A 95 -20.26 -12.39 -5.72
C PHE A 95 -21.78 -12.20 -5.81
N ILE A 96 -22.24 -11.00 -6.15
CA ILE A 96 -23.66 -10.65 -6.25
C ILE A 96 -24.47 -11.69 -7.06
N TYR A 97 -23.82 -12.43 -7.96
CA TYR A 97 -24.39 -13.54 -8.73
C TYR A 97 -24.83 -14.77 -7.92
N PHE A 98 -24.31 -14.99 -6.72
CA PHE A 98 -24.69 -16.12 -5.85
C PHE A 98 -25.78 -15.75 -4.83
N GLN A 99 -26.34 -14.54 -4.90
CA GLN A 99 -27.42 -14.06 -4.03
C GLN A 99 -28.84 -14.20 -4.64
N PHE A 100 -28.96 -14.80 -5.82
CA PHE A 100 -30.23 -15.08 -6.49
C PHE A 100 -30.36 -16.57 -6.83
#